data_AF-A0A956GN98-F1
#
_entry.id   AF-A0A956GN98-F1
#
_cell.length_a   1.000
_cell.length_b   1.000
_cell.length_c   1.000
_cell.angle_alpha   90.00
_cell.angle_beta   90.00
_cell.angle_gamma   90.00
#
_symmetry.space_group_name_H-M   'P 1'
#
loop_
_entity.id
_entity.type
_entity.pdbx_description
1 polymer ?
#
loop_
_entity_poly.entity_id
_entity_poly.type
_entity_poly.pdbx_seq_one_letter_code
_entity_poly.pdbx_strand_id
1 'polypeptide(L)'
;MVAPLVVFCVTYLVIASRQLAVLKLDRPAGALTGAVAMVAVGGLSAAQAYAAIDLGVITLLLGVLLIAAYLEEARFFRLCAWLVVTRARSARQLLWGLTFVAGALSALLVNDTVCIVLTPLVVRVAIEARLPPLPYLLALASATNLGGVVAFSGNPQNMIVGAAAAGHPGFAAYLAVSVLPGALCLAANAAALSWLFRAELPTGPLDDRDAPRPGFDRALAIKG
;
A
#
# COMPACT_ATOMS: atom_id res chain seq x y z
N MET A 1 2.31 -7.57 36.27
CA MET A 1 1.94 -6.55 35.26
C MET A 1 3.13 -5.82 34.67
N VAL A 2 4.17 -5.47 35.45
CA VAL A 2 5.34 -4.73 34.92
C VAL A 2 6.16 -5.54 33.92
N ALA A 3 6.44 -6.83 34.19
CA ALA A 3 7.30 -7.64 33.33
C ALA A 3 6.75 -7.85 31.90
N PRO A 4 5.46 -8.17 31.69
CA PRO A 4 4.88 -8.22 30.33
C PRO A 4 4.92 -6.86 29.60
N LEU A 5 4.76 -5.75 30.33
CA LEU A 5 4.78 -4.41 29.76
C LEU A 5 6.20 -4.03 29.30
N VAL A 6 7.22 -4.41 30.07
CA VAL A 6 8.63 -4.26 29.66
C VAL A 6 8.92 -5.08 28.41
N VAL A 7 8.52 -6.36 28.37
CA VAL A 7 8.70 -7.23 27.20
C VAL A 7 8.00 -6.64 25.97
N PHE A 8 6.77 -6.14 26.12
CA PHE A 8 6.03 -5.47 25.06
C PHE A 8 6.77 -4.22 24.54
N CYS A 9 7.20 -3.31 25.43
CA CYS A 9 7.92 -2.11 25.04
C CYS A 9 9.24 -2.43 24.33
N VAL A 10 10.01 -3.40 24.84
CA VAL A 10 11.27 -3.83 24.22
C VAL A 10 11.03 -4.44 22.85
N THR A 11 10.05 -5.35 22.74
CA THR A 11 9.68 -5.98 21.45
C THR A 11 9.22 -4.93 20.44
N TYR A 12 8.37 -4.00 20.86
CA TYR A 12 7.89 -2.92 20.01
C TYR A 12 9.04 -2.03 19.52
N LEU A 13 9.98 -1.67 20.42
CA LEU A 13 11.18 -0.92 20.05
C LEU A 13 12.05 -1.70 19.04
N VAL A 14 12.23 -3.02 19.21
CA VAL A 14 12.98 -3.86 18.27
C VAL A 14 12.32 -3.90 16.89
N ILE A 15 10.98 -3.94 16.81
CA ILE A 15 10.25 -3.95 15.53
C ILE A 15 10.25 -2.56 14.87
N ALA A 16 10.06 -1.50 15.67
CA ALA A 16 9.92 -0.13 15.20
C ALA A 16 11.27 0.51 14.81
N SER A 17 12.35 0.14 15.49
CA SER A 17 13.69 0.63 15.16
C SER A 17 14.15 0.02 13.83
N ARG A 18 14.61 0.87 12.91
CA ARG A 18 15.26 0.42 11.67
C ARG A 18 16.54 -0.30 12.06
N GLN A 19 16.52 -1.64 12.06
CA GLN A 19 17.66 -2.53 12.30
C GLN A 19 18.61 -1.99 13.38
N LEU A 20 18.28 -2.17 14.67
CA LEU A 20 19.25 -1.93 15.74
C LEU A 20 20.53 -2.68 15.38
N ALA A 21 21.62 -1.94 15.14
CA ALA A 21 22.90 -2.49 14.68
C ALA A 21 23.47 -3.61 15.59
N VAL A 22 22.92 -3.75 16.79
CA VAL A 22 23.29 -4.71 17.83
C VAL A 22 22.60 -6.08 17.65
N LEU A 23 21.41 -6.15 17.05
CA LEU A 23 20.67 -7.39 16.82
C LEU A 23 20.22 -7.45 15.36
N LYS A 24 20.80 -8.39 14.59
CA LYS A 24 20.42 -8.68 13.20
C LYS A 24 19.08 -9.45 13.12
N LEU A 25 18.08 -9.01 13.87
CA LEU A 25 16.73 -9.54 13.80
C LEU A 25 15.95 -8.76 12.74
N ASP A 26 15.40 -9.47 11.77
CA ASP A 26 14.35 -8.95 10.90
C ASP A 26 13.03 -8.80 11.67
N ARG A 27 12.10 -8.00 11.13
CA ARG A 27 10.82 -7.70 11.81
C ARG A 27 10.05 -8.97 12.22
N PRO A 28 9.95 -10.03 11.37
CA PRO A 28 9.31 -11.29 11.76
C PRO A 28 10.03 -11.99 12.92
N ALA A 29 11.36 -12.11 12.90
CA ALA A 29 12.09 -12.75 13.99
C ALA A 29 12.00 -11.93 15.30
N GLY A 30 11.99 -10.60 15.21
CA GLY A 30 11.76 -9.72 16.35
C GLY A 30 10.37 -9.94 16.98
N ALA A 31 9.33 -10.03 16.16
CA ALA A 31 7.98 -10.33 16.62
C ALA A 31 7.87 -11.72 17.27
N LEU A 32 8.47 -12.75 16.66
CA LEU A 32 8.48 -14.11 17.20
C LEU A 32 9.22 -14.19 18.54
N THR A 33 10.39 -13.56 18.63
CA THR A 33 11.20 -13.52 19.86
C THR A 33 10.45 -12.83 20.99
N GLY A 34 9.78 -11.71 20.69
CA GLY A 34 8.92 -11.04 21.65
C GLY A 34 7.72 -11.87 22.11
N ALA A 35 7.08 -12.60 21.19
CA ALA A 35 5.98 -13.51 21.52
C ALA A 35 6.43 -14.64 22.46
N VAL A 36 7.59 -15.26 22.20
CA VAL A 36 8.17 -16.29 23.08
C VAL A 36 8.51 -15.70 24.46
N ALA A 37 9.10 -14.50 24.50
CA ALA A 37 9.40 -13.81 25.76
C ALA A 37 8.13 -13.48 26.57
N MET A 38 7.03 -13.09 25.91
CA MET A 38 5.74 -12.83 26.56
C MET A 38 5.17 -14.07 27.24
N VAL A 39 5.32 -15.25 26.63
CA VAL A 39 4.91 -16.53 27.23
C VAL A 39 5.86 -16.95 28.35
N ALA A 40 7.17 -16.80 28.17
CA ALA A 40 8.18 -17.18 29.17
C ALA A 40 8.05 -16.39 30.48
N VAL A 41 7.67 -15.12 30.41
CA VAL A 41 7.42 -14.25 31.58
C VAL A 41 6.03 -14.48 32.19
N GLY A 42 5.21 -15.36 31.60
CA GLY A 42 3.84 -15.64 32.05
C GLY A 42 2.87 -14.49 31.79
N GLY A 43 3.19 -13.59 30.86
CA GLY A 43 2.30 -12.48 30.46
C GLY A 43 1.12 -12.93 29.62
N LEU A 44 1.29 -14.00 28.84
CA LEU A 44 0.25 -14.70 28.08
C LEU A 44 0.45 -16.21 28.24
N SER A 45 -0.64 -16.97 28.29
CA SER A 45 -0.53 -18.43 28.16
C SER A 45 -0.21 -18.81 26.71
N ALA A 46 0.42 -19.97 26.50
CA ALA A 46 0.67 -20.48 25.15
C ALA A 46 -0.63 -20.60 24.34
N ALA A 47 -1.73 -21.04 24.98
CA ALA A 47 -3.04 -21.11 24.34
C ALA A 47 -3.57 -19.74 23.88
N GLN A 48 -3.41 -18.69 24.70
CA GLN A 48 -3.78 -17.33 24.32
C GLN A 48 -2.91 -16.78 23.19
N ALA A 49 -1.61 -17.08 23.20
CA ALA A 49 -0.70 -16.68 22.14
C ALA A 49 -1.08 -17.35 20.80
N TYR A 50 -1.42 -18.64 20.80
CA TYR A 50 -1.91 -19.33 19.61
C TYR A 50 -3.27 -18.80 19.14
N ALA A 51 -4.19 -18.51 20.07
CA ALA A 51 -5.50 -17.95 19.74
C ALA A 51 -5.42 -16.54 19.13
N ALA A 52 -4.32 -15.80 19.37
CA ALA A 52 -4.08 -14.50 18.76
C ALA A 52 -3.65 -14.58 17.29
N ILE A 53 -3.30 -15.77 16.78
CA ILE A 53 -2.92 -15.97 15.38
C ILE A 53 -4.17 -16.19 14.54
N ASP A 54 -4.51 -15.21 13.71
CA ASP A 54 -5.61 -15.31 12.76
C ASP A 54 -5.14 -15.95 11.44
N LEU A 55 -5.40 -17.25 11.27
CA LEU A 55 -5.06 -17.99 10.05
C LEU A 55 -5.86 -17.51 8.84
N GLY A 56 -7.06 -16.94 9.03
CA GLY A 56 -7.86 -16.36 7.95
C GLY A 56 -7.18 -15.14 7.36
N VAL A 57 -6.68 -14.24 8.20
CA VAL A 57 -5.90 -13.07 7.78
C VAL A 57 -4.59 -13.48 7.10
N ILE A 58 -3.86 -14.47 7.65
CA ILE A 58 -2.62 -14.96 7.03
C ILE A 58 -2.90 -15.54 5.63
N THR A 59 -3.96 -16.34 5.49
CA THR A 59 -4.34 -16.96 4.22
C THR A 59 -4.78 -15.91 3.20
N LEU A 60 -5.56 -14.91 3.63
CA LEU A 60 -5.98 -13.79 2.80
C LEU A 60 -4.77 -12.98 2.32
N LEU A 61 -3.86 -12.63 3.25
CA LEU A 61 -2.65 -11.87 2.95
C LEU A 61 -1.77 -12.63 1.95
N LEU A 62 -1.58 -13.94 2.16
CA LEU A 62 -0.84 -14.80 1.22
C LEU A 62 -1.47 -14.78 -0.18
N GLY A 63 -2.80 -14.92 -0.28
CA GLY A 63 -3.50 -14.89 -1.56
C GLY A 63 -3.35 -13.55 -2.29
N VAL A 64 -3.54 -12.43 -1.60
CA VAL A 64 -3.38 -11.08 -2.18
C VAL A 64 -1.94 -10.82 -2.61
N LEU A 65 -0.95 -11.24 -1.81
CA LEU A 65 0.47 -11.08 -2.15
C LEU A 65 0.87 -11.96 -3.34
N LEU A 66 0.34 -13.18 -3.46
CA LEU A 66 0.57 -14.04 -4.60
C LEU A 66 0.01 -13.40 -5.88
N ILE A 67 -1.23 -12.89 -5.83
CA ILE A 67 -1.83 -12.15 -6.96
C ILE A 67 -0.97 -10.93 -7.32
N ALA A 68 -0.52 -10.16 -6.33
CA ALA A 68 0.33 -9.00 -6.56
C ALA A 68 1.68 -9.37 -7.21
N ALA A 69 2.30 -10.48 -6.79
CA ALA A 69 3.53 -10.98 -7.40
C ALA A 69 3.34 -11.37 -8.87
N TYR A 70 2.28 -12.12 -9.19
CA TYR A 70 1.95 -12.47 -10.58
C TYR A 70 1.68 -11.24 -11.46
N LEU A 71 0.96 -10.24 -10.93
CA LEU A 71 0.70 -9.00 -11.66
C LEU A 71 1.98 -8.17 -11.89
N GLU A 72 2.91 -8.20 -10.95
CA GLU A 72 4.22 -7.53 -11.10
C GLU A 72 5.07 -8.22 -12.17
N GLU A 73 5.09 -9.55 -12.18
CA GLU A 73 5.76 -10.33 -13.22
C GLU A 73 5.14 -10.08 -14.60
N ALA A 74 3.81 -9.95 -14.68
CA ALA A 74 3.08 -9.54 -15.88
C ALA A 74 3.27 -8.06 -16.26
N ARG A 75 4.01 -7.28 -15.45
CA ARG A 75 4.26 -5.83 -15.63
C ARG A 75 2.99 -4.99 -15.66
N PHE A 76 1.93 -5.45 -15.01
CA PHE A 76 0.63 -4.78 -14.97
C PHE A 76 0.72 -3.39 -14.35
N PHE A 77 1.44 -3.22 -13.24
CA PHE A 77 1.62 -1.93 -12.60
C PHE A 77 2.32 -0.91 -13.50
N ARG A 78 3.33 -1.36 -14.25
CA ARG A 78 4.03 -0.53 -15.24
C ARG A 78 3.11 -0.11 -16.37
N LEU A 79 2.21 -1.00 -16.82
CA LEU A 79 1.19 -0.68 -17.81
C LEU A 79 0.20 0.38 -17.28
N CYS A 80 -0.33 0.21 -16.07
CA CYS A 80 -1.25 1.17 -15.46
C CYS A 80 -0.65 2.56 -15.35
N ALA A 81 0.58 2.65 -14.85
CA ALA A 81 1.27 3.92 -14.75
C ALA A 81 1.66 4.49 -16.13
N TRP A 82 2.05 3.66 -17.09
CA TRP A 82 2.24 4.10 -18.48
C TRP A 82 0.96 4.71 -19.08
N LEU A 83 -0.22 4.12 -18.82
CA LEU A 83 -1.50 4.68 -19.24
C LEU A 83 -1.79 6.05 -18.62
N VAL A 84 -1.48 6.22 -17.34
CA VAL A 84 -1.62 7.52 -16.65
C VAL A 84 -0.70 8.57 -17.27
N VAL A 85 0.55 8.20 -17.53
CA VAL A 85 1.57 9.06 -18.12
C VAL A 85 1.17 9.45 -19.54
N THR A 86 0.86 8.51 -20.41
CA THR A 86 0.52 8.82 -21.81
C THR A 86 -0.79 9.60 -21.97
N ARG A 87 -1.72 9.48 -21.02
CA ARG A 87 -3.03 10.15 -21.11
C ARG A 87 -3.07 11.52 -20.44
N ALA A 88 -2.16 11.81 -19.52
CA ALA A 88 -2.10 13.11 -18.86
C ALA A 88 -1.47 14.16 -19.77
N ARG A 89 -2.20 15.25 -20.03
CA ARG A 89 -1.73 16.38 -20.86
C ARG A 89 -1.23 17.57 -20.04
N SER A 90 -1.38 17.54 -18.72
CA SER A 90 -0.89 18.58 -17.81
C SER A 90 -0.34 18.00 -16.52
N ALA A 91 0.51 18.76 -15.83
CA ALA A 91 1.08 18.38 -14.53
C ALA A 91 -0.01 18.02 -13.50
N ARG A 92 -1.13 18.75 -13.50
CA ARG A 92 -2.29 18.45 -12.64
C ARG A 92 -3.00 17.17 -13.06
N GLN A 93 -3.26 16.97 -14.36
CA GLN A 93 -3.89 15.74 -14.83
C GLN A 93 -3.05 14.50 -14.48
N LEU A 94 -1.73 14.62 -14.54
CA LEU A 94 -0.82 13.55 -14.12
C LEU A 94 -0.97 13.25 -12.62
N LEU A 95 -1.06 14.28 -11.78
CA LEU A 95 -1.21 14.12 -10.32
C LEU A 95 -2.55 13.46 -9.98
N TRP A 96 -3.64 13.90 -10.61
CA TRP A 96 -4.96 13.31 -10.45
C TRP A 96 -4.99 11.86 -10.94
N GLY A 97 -4.52 11.60 -12.15
CA GLY A 97 -4.45 10.25 -12.72
C GLY A 97 -3.62 9.30 -11.86
N LEU A 98 -2.47 9.76 -11.35
CA LEU A 98 -1.63 8.99 -10.45
C LEU A 98 -2.34 8.69 -9.14
N THR A 99 -3.01 9.67 -8.53
CA THR A 99 -3.76 9.51 -7.28
C THR A 99 -4.85 8.44 -7.43
N PHE A 100 -5.67 8.52 -8.48
CA PHE A 100 -6.76 7.56 -8.67
C PHE A 100 -6.27 6.16 -9.04
N VAL A 101 -5.26 6.06 -9.91
CA VAL A 101 -4.72 4.74 -10.29
C VAL A 101 -3.98 4.09 -9.13
N ALA A 102 -3.14 4.83 -8.40
CA ALA A 102 -2.46 4.29 -7.23
C ALA A 102 -3.44 3.89 -6.12
N GLY A 103 -4.47 4.71 -5.87
CA GLY A 103 -5.52 4.39 -4.91
C GLY A 103 -6.33 3.15 -5.31
N ALA A 104 -6.71 3.04 -6.58
CA ALA A 104 -7.44 1.87 -7.08
C ALA A 104 -6.59 0.59 -7.02
N LEU A 105 -5.32 0.65 -7.43
CA LEU A 105 -4.39 -0.47 -7.32
C LEU A 105 -4.20 -0.88 -5.86
N SER A 106 -4.13 0.08 -4.95
CA SER A 106 -4.00 -0.17 -3.50
C SER A 106 -5.28 -0.66 -2.83
N ALA A 107 -6.45 -0.49 -3.43
CA ALA A 107 -7.66 -1.14 -2.95
C ALA A 107 -7.66 -2.62 -3.34
N LEU A 108 -7.19 -2.94 -4.55
CA LEU A 108 -7.14 -4.31 -5.05
C LEU A 108 -5.99 -5.13 -4.45
N LEU A 109 -4.90 -4.46 -4.07
CA LEU A 109 -3.63 -5.07 -3.66
C LEU A 109 -3.11 -4.40 -2.38
N VAL A 110 -1.97 -4.85 -1.87
CA VAL A 110 -1.37 -4.26 -0.65
C VAL A 110 -0.72 -2.90 -0.96
N ASN A 111 -1.05 -1.88 -0.16
CA ASN A 111 -0.53 -0.51 -0.26
C ASN A 111 1.00 -0.43 -0.35
N ASP A 112 1.70 -1.21 0.47
CA ASP A 112 3.17 -1.24 0.50
C ASP A 112 3.77 -1.69 -0.84
N THR A 113 3.19 -2.72 -1.46
CA THR A 113 3.62 -3.22 -2.77
C THR A 113 3.43 -2.17 -3.86
N VAL A 114 2.26 -1.53 -3.91
CA VAL A 114 1.96 -0.49 -4.91
C VAL A 114 2.92 0.69 -4.74
N CYS A 115 3.18 1.11 -3.51
CA CYS A 115 4.09 2.22 -3.22
C CYS A 115 5.52 1.90 -3.69
N ILE A 116 6.06 0.72 -3.34
CA ILE A 116 7.42 0.32 -3.73
C ILE A 116 7.57 0.19 -5.24
N VAL A 117 6.60 -0.42 -5.91
CA VAL A 117 6.63 -0.67 -7.36
C VAL A 117 6.48 0.62 -8.16
N LEU A 118 5.54 1.50 -7.76
CA LEU A 118 5.25 2.72 -8.52
C LEU A 118 6.22 3.87 -8.22
N THR A 119 6.84 3.91 -7.04
CA THR A 119 7.80 4.97 -6.67
C THR A 119 8.90 5.19 -7.72
N PRO A 120 9.69 4.19 -8.13
CA PRO A 120 10.77 4.40 -9.11
C PRO A 120 10.22 4.90 -10.46
N LEU A 121 9.02 4.45 -10.84
CA LEU A 121 8.37 4.88 -12.07
C LEU A 121 7.91 6.33 -12.01
N VAL A 122 7.28 6.74 -10.90
CA VAL A 122 6.87 8.13 -10.66
C VAL A 122 8.08 9.07 -10.65
N VAL A 123 9.16 8.69 -9.98
CA VAL A 123 10.41 9.47 -9.98
C VAL A 123 10.97 9.65 -11.38
N ARG A 124 11.06 8.56 -12.16
CA ARG A 124 11.56 8.61 -13.54
C ARG A 124 10.72 9.54 -14.42
N VAL A 125 9.39 9.39 -14.36
CA VAL A 125 8.46 10.24 -15.12
C VAL A 125 8.59 11.70 -14.73
N ALA A 126 8.70 12.00 -13.43
CA ALA A 126 8.86 13.37 -12.96
C ALA A 126 10.16 13.99 -13.47
N ILE A 127 11.28 13.26 -13.43
CA ILE A 127 12.58 13.71 -13.93
C ILE A 127 12.55 13.92 -15.45
N GLU A 128 12.05 12.94 -16.22
CA GLU A 128 11.95 13.01 -17.68
C GLU A 128 11.05 14.17 -18.12
N ALA A 129 9.97 14.45 -17.39
CA ALA A 129 9.06 15.56 -17.66
C ALA A 129 9.49 16.92 -17.06
N ARG A 130 10.67 16.99 -16.43
CA ARG A 130 11.18 18.18 -15.71
C ARG A 130 10.19 18.74 -14.67
N LEU A 131 9.45 17.84 -14.01
CA LEU A 131 8.50 18.15 -12.96
C LEU A 131 9.14 17.95 -11.58
N PRO A 132 8.73 18.71 -10.55
CA PRO A 132 9.15 18.44 -9.18
C PRO A 132 8.60 17.06 -8.77
N PRO A 133 9.43 16.11 -8.30
CA PRO A 133 8.95 14.76 -7.94
C PRO A 133 8.15 14.73 -6.64
N LEU A 134 8.38 15.71 -5.75
CA LEU A 134 7.79 15.74 -4.40
C LEU A 134 6.25 15.67 -4.40
N PRO A 135 5.50 16.50 -5.16
CA PRO A 135 4.04 16.44 -5.18
C PRO A 135 3.50 15.08 -5.65
N TYR A 136 4.17 14.43 -6.61
CA TYR A 136 3.75 13.14 -7.15
C TYR A 136 4.06 11.98 -6.20
N LEU A 137 5.18 12.04 -5.48
CA LEU A 137 5.50 11.07 -4.44
C LEU A 137 4.57 11.17 -3.24
N LEU A 138 4.22 12.40 -2.84
CA LEU A 138 3.21 12.63 -1.81
C LEU A 138 1.85 12.13 -2.26
N ALA A 139 1.46 12.42 -3.52
CA ALA A 139 0.23 11.89 -4.11
C ALA A 139 0.21 10.37 -4.11
N LEU A 140 1.30 9.71 -4.50
CA LEU A 140 1.41 8.25 -4.47
C LEU A 140 1.27 7.70 -3.04
N ALA A 141 2.02 8.25 -2.08
CA ALA A 141 2.02 7.79 -0.70
C ALA A 141 0.66 8.00 -0.01
N SER A 142 0.02 9.16 -0.19
CA SER A 142 -1.29 9.41 0.39
C SER A 142 -2.40 8.67 -0.34
N ALA A 143 -2.34 8.54 -1.67
CA ALA A 143 -3.33 7.81 -2.44
C ALA A 143 -3.34 6.31 -2.14
N THR A 144 -2.18 5.68 -2.00
CA THR A 144 -2.10 4.24 -1.65
C THR A 144 -2.68 4.00 -0.25
N ASN A 145 -2.38 4.86 0.73
CA ASN A 145 -2.97 4.74 2.05
C ASN A 145 -4.50 4.96 2.04
N LEU A 146 -5.00 5.97 1.33
CA LEU A 146 -6.44 6.24 1.22
C LEU A 146 -7.18 5.15 0.43
N GLY A 147 -6.57 4.67 -0.65
CA GLY A 147 -7.10 3.60 -1.49
C GLY A 147 -7.19 2.26 -0.74
N GLY A 148 -6.19 1.96 0.09
CA GLY A 148 -6.18 0.75 0.92
C GLY A 148 -7.36 0.68 1.90
N VAL A 149 -7.93 1.81 2.31
CA VAL A 149 -9.14 1.85 3.18
C VAL A 149 -10.41 1.41 2.44
N VAL A 150 -10.41 1.44 1.10
CA VAL A 150 -11.60 1.09 0.30
C VAL A 150 -11.91 -0.41 0.34
N ALA A 151 -10.92 -1.25 0.61
CA ALA A 151 -11.07 -2.70 0.63
C ALA A 151 -10.36 -3.34 1.83
N PHE A 152 -10.95 -4.41 2.38
CA PHE A 152 -10.31 -5.18 3.44
C PHE A 152 -8.95 -5.75 3.04
N SER A 153 -8.75 -6.05 1.76
CA SER A 153 -7.49 -6.56 1.22
C SER A 153 -6.40 -5.50 1.05
N GLY A 154 -6.73 -4.22 1.19
CA GLY A 154 -5.83 -3.13 0.83
C GLY A 154 -4.62 -2.98 1.77
N ASN A 155 -4.74 -3.40 3.02
CA ASN A 155 -3.62 -3.48 3.96
C ASN A 155 -3.88 -4.53 5.08
N PRO A 156 -2.83 -5.04 5.75
CA PRO A 156 -2.98 -6.01 6.82
C PRO A 156 -3.81 -5.51 8.02
N GLN A 157 -3.79 -4.20 8.29
CA GLN A 157 -4.54 -3.60 9.40
C GLN A 157 -6.05 -3.75 9.21
N ASN A 158 -6.52 -3.49 7.99
CA ASN A 158 -7.91 -3.62 7.58
C ASN A 158 -8.33 -5.10 7.56
N MET A 159 -7.44 -6.01 7.18
CA MET A 159 -7.71 -7.45 7.24
C MET A 159 -7.99 -7.90 8.68
N ILE A 160 -7.18 -7.46 9.65
CA ILE A 160 -7.36 -7.80 11.07
C ILE A 160 -8.66 -7.21 11.61
N VAL A 161 -8.95 -5.94 11.31
CA VAL A 161 -10.20 -5.29 11.73
C VAL A 161 -11.42 -5.97 11.08
N GLY A 162 -11.31 -6.36 9.81
CA GLY A 162 -12.36 -7.07 9.08
C GLY A 162 -12.64 -8.46 9.64
N ALA A 163 -11.59 -9.19 10.05
CA ALA A 163 -11.72 -10.50 10.70
C ALA A 163 -12.32 -10.39 12.12
N ALA A 164 -12.02 -9.31 12.83
CA ALA A 164 -12.60 -9.05 14.16
C ALA A 164 -14.03 -8.46 14.12
N ALA A 165 -14.49 -7.96 12.98
CA ALA A 165 -15.79 -7.31 12.84
C ALA A 165 -16.93 -8.34 12.95
N ALA A 166 -17.80 -8.16 13.95
CA ALA A 166 -18.97 -8.99 14.15
C ALA A 166 -19.89 -8.96 12.91
N GLY A 167 -20.14 -10.14 12.32
CA GLY A 167 -21.03 -10.31 11.17
C GLY A 167 -20.36 -10.40 9.79
N HIS A 168 -19.02 -10.28 9.70
CA HIS A 168 -18.22 -10.43 8.46
C HIS A 168 -18.94 -9.88 7.22
N PRO A 169 -19.11 -8.55 7.08
CA PRO A 169 -19.65 -8.01 5.84
C PRO A 169 -18.80 -8.54 4.69
N GLY A 170 -19.42 -9.31 3.78
CA GLY A 170 -18.72 -9.90 2.66
C GLY A 170 -17.95 -8.82 1.90
N PHE A 171 -16.84 -9.19 1.24
CA PHE A 171 -15.96 -8.25 0.54
C PHE A 171 -16.73 -7.22 -0.31
N ALA A 172 -17.74 -7.67 -1.06
CA ALA A 172 -18.57 -6.80 -1.90
C ALA A 172 -19.43 -5.81 -1.09
N ALA A 173 -19.96 -6.22 0.06
CA ALA A 173 -20.77 -5.36 0.91
C ALA A 173 -19.92 -4.24 1.53
N TYR A 174 -18.72 -4.57 1.99
CA TYR A 174 -17.78 -3.56 2.47
C TYR A 174 -17.36 -2.61 1.34
N LEU A 175 -16.99 -3.15 0.18
CA LEU A 175 -16.59 -2.35 -0.97
C LEU A 175 -17.70 -1.39 -1.40
N ALA A 176 -18.96 -1.84 -1.42
CA ALA A 176 -20.10 -1.02 -1.79
C ALA A 176 -20.29 0.20 -0.86
N VAL A 177 -20.02 0.03 0.44
CA VAL A 177 -20.11 1.13 1.42
C VAL A 177 -18.88 2.03 1.36
N SER A 178 -17.69 1.46 1.19
CA SER A 178 -16.41 2.15 1.33
C SER A 178 -15.94 2.86 0.05
N VAL A 179 -16.44 2.45 -1.13
CA VAL A 179 -15.98 3.00 -2.42
C VAL A 179 -16.31 4.48 -2.58
N LEU A 180 -17.50 4.91 -2.16
CA LEU A 180 -17.93 6.31 -2.30
C LEU A 180 -17.12 7.23 -1.36
N PRO A 181 -17.04 6.96 -0.03
CA PRO A 181 -16.15 7.72 0.86
C PRO A 181 -14.70 7.72 0.39
N GLY A 182 -14.18 6.56 -0.04
CA GLY A 182 -12.81 6.44 -0.52
C GLY A 182 -12.52 7.28 -1.75
N ALA A 183 -13.41 7.26 -2.75
CA ALA A 183 -13.30 8.10 -3.94
C ALA A 183 -13.32 9.60 -3.59
N LEU A 184 -14.18 10.00 -2.63
CA LEU A 184 -14.23 11.38 -2.14
C LEU A 184 -12.93 11.77 -1.42
N CYS A 185 -12.37 10.89 -0.59
CA CYS A 185 -11.09 11.13 0.07
C CYS A 185 -9.93 11.25 -0.94
N LEU A 186 -9.90 10.39 -1.96
CA LEU A 186 -8.90 10.47 -3.04
C LEU A 186 -9.04 11.78 -3.83
N ALA A 187 -10.27 12.20 -4.15
CA ALA A 187 -10.54 13.46 -4.81
C ALA A 187 -10.12 14.67 -3.95
N ALA A 188 -10.46 14.65 -2.66
CA ALA A 188 -10.08 15.69 -1.70
C ALA A 188 -8.55 15.77 -1.55
N ASN A 189 -7.86 14.63 -1.50
CA ASN A 189 -6.40 14.56 -1.46
C ASN A 189 -5.76 15.13 -2.74
N ALA A 190 -6.25 14.73 -3.91
CA ALA A 190 -5.77 15.26 -5.19
C ALA A 190 -6.00 16.79 -5.29
N ALA A 191 -7.16 17.27 -4.84
CA ALA A 191 -7.48 18.69 -4.80
C ALA A 191 -6.57 19.46 -3.83
N ALA A 192 -6.38 18.94 -2.61
CA ALA A 192 -5.51 19.54 -1.60
C ALA A 192 -4.05 19.63 -2.08
N LEU A 193 -3.52 18.56 -2.67
CA LEU A 193 -2.15 18.57 -3.24
C LEU A 193 -2.04 19.50 -4.45
N SER A 194 -3.05 19.52 -5.33
CA SER A 194 -3.08 20.45 -6.46
C SER A 194 -3.12 21.90 -6.02
N TRP A 195 -3.79 22.20 -4.90
CA TRP A 195 -3.87 23.54 -4.33
C TRP A 195 -2.58 23.92 -3.59
N LEU A 196 -2.02 23.02 -2.78
CA LEU A 196 -0.79 23.25 -2.01
C LEU A 196 0.40 23.49 -2.95
N PHE A 197 0.53 22.69 -4.01
CA PHE A 197 1.62 22.78 -4.98
C PHE A 197 1.25 23.61 -6.22
N ARG A 198 0.20 24.45 -6.15
CA ARG A 198 -0.28 25.24 -7.31
C ARG A 198 0.78 26.15 -7.93
N ALA A 199 1.75 26.60 -7.13
CA ALA A 199 2.84 27.47 -7.56
C ALA A 199 4.00 26.69 -8.19
N GLU A 200 4.17 25.41 -7.82
CA GLU A 200 5.24 24.54 -8.30
C GLU A 200 4.82 23.71 -9.52
N LEU A 201 3.52 23.48 -9.70
CA LEU A 201 2.98 22.72 -10.82
C LEU A 201 2.93 23.57 -12.10
N PRO A 202 3.66 23.20 -13.17
CA PRO A 202 3.62 23.93 -14.43
C PRO A 202 2.21 23.96 -15.02
N THR A 203 1.83 25.12 -15.57
CA THR A 203 0.53 25.36 -16.22
C THR A 203 0.52 25.06 -17.72
N GLY A 204 1.67 24.72 -18.30
CA GLY A 204 1.81 24.33 -19.70
C GLY A 204 1.40 22.87 -19.97
N PRO A 205 1.15 22.53 -21.25
CA PRO A 205 1.02 21.13 -21.65
C PRO A 205 2.33 20.39 -21.34
N LEU A 206 2.20 19.14 -20.90
CA LEU A 206 3.35 18.25 -20.86
C LEU A 206 3.70 17.90 -22.31
N ASP A 207 4.99 17.97 -22.67
CA ASP A 207 5.47 17.55 -23.98
C ASP A 207 5.01 16.11 -24.29
N ASP A 208 4.78 15.81 -25.57
CA ASP A 208 4.30 14.49 -25.99
C ASP A 208 5.31 13.41 -25.56
N ARG A 209 4.83 12.50 -24.73
CA ARG A 209 5.62 11.42 -24.15
C ARG A 209 5.46 10.18 -25.00
N ASP A 210 6.38 9.98 -25.95
CA ASP A 210 6.59 8.68 -26.61
C ASP A 210 7.30 7.71 -25.63
N ALA A 211 6.64 7.42 -24.50
CA ALA A 211 7.11 6.38 -23.60
C ALA A 211 6.90 5.04 -24.31
N PRO A 212 7.94 4.24 -24.59
CA PRO A 212 7.78 2.94 -25.23
C PRO A 212 6.85 2.08 -24.38
N ARG A 213 5.81 1.51 -25.00
CA ARG A 213 4.82 0.69 -24.32
C ARG A 213 5.53 -0.44 -23.59
N PRO A 214 5.37 -0.59 -22.26
CA PRO A 214 5.97 -1.72 -21.57
C PRO A 214 5.40 -3.01 -22.14
N GLY A 215 6.26 -4.02 -22.33
CA GLY A 215 5.82 -5.36 -22.72
C GLY A 215 4.83 -5.87 -21.67
N PHE A 216 3.57 -6.01 -22.07
CA PHE A 216 2.50 -6.55 -21.24
C PHE A 216 2.23 -7.97 -21.70
N ASP A 217 2.56 -8.93 -20.84
CA ASP A 217 2.33 -10.33 -21.15
C ASP A 217 0.86 -10.69 -20.86
N ARG A 218 0.06 -10.72 -21.92
CA ARG A 218 -1.37 -11.06 -21.83
C ARG A 218 -1.60 -12.50 -21.38
N ALA A 219 -0.68 -13.42 -21.64
CA ALA A 219 -0.82 -14.83 -21.27
C ALA A 219 -0.63 -15.03 -19.75
N LEU A 220 0.18 -14.19 -19.10
CA LEU A 220 0.30 -14.14 -17.64
C LEU A 220 -0.85 -13.38 -16.96
N ALA A 221 -1.43 -12.37 -17.63
CA ALA A 221 -2.50 -11.54 -17.06
C ALA A 221 -3.91 -12.13 -17.24
N ILE A 222 -4.13 -12.96 -18.25
CA ILE A 222 -5.40 -13.64 -18.51
C ILE A 222 -5.13 -15.13 -18.38
N LYS A 223 -5.57 -15.70 -17.27
CA LYS A 223 -5.56 -17.14 -17.02
C LYS A 223 -6.31 -17.83 -18.18
N GLY A 224 -5.62 -18.74 -18.87
CA GLY A 224 -6.29 -19.83 -19.59
C GLY A 224 -6.99 -20.75 -18.60
#